data_AF-M7NTD3-F1
#
_entry.id   AF-M7NTD3-F1
#
_cell.length_a   1.000
_cell.length_b   1.000
_cell.length_c   1.000
_cell.angle_alpha   90.00
_cell.angle_beta   90.00
_cell.angle_gamma   90.00
#
_symmetry.space_group_name_H-M   'P 1'
#
loop_
_entity.id
_entity.type
_entity.pdbx_description
1 polymer ?
#
loop_
_entity_poly.entity_id
_entity_poly.type
_entity_poly.pdbx_seq_one_letter_code
_entity_poly.pdbx_strand_id
1 'polypeptide(L)'
;MVALLVVGATLWNAYHREQEQLLRNEQAQATYWQARENYLAGNYAYSLALLQEIPAYTPIAVEALEYREKIFTELEEKGFWHYQRGQYEESARLLQILADQDINYKPAMFARLVASYELLQNYEGAIRAYESVIRAEPRTIEARNRLAAIYAEHYGDFDKAMQYYEQASELVIEEYKSQYGNAYALTVNPGKTPDSHYQLHCGLAKVYLAQGMHYQADAALKWALFLRPDEPMAYYLMGIRQREAGNLAAACYNWKQAEGRGSAQAGDFLATYCR
;
A
#
# COMPACT_ATOMS: atom_id res chain seq x y z
N MET A 1 -5.91 -69.11 -7.98
CA MET A 1 -7.10 -68.27 -7.66
C MET A 1 -6.74 -66.90 -7.10
N VAL A 2 -5.78 -66.77 -6.17
CA VAL A 2 -5.38 -65.46 -5.60
C VAL A 2 -4.89 -64.46 -6.66
N ALA A 3 -4.08 -64.89 -7.64
CA ALA A 3 -3.58 -64.01 -8.70
C ALA A 3 -4.68 -63.43 -9.62
N LEU A 4 -5.75 -64.18 -9.91
CA LEU A 4 -6.85 -63.72 -10.76
C LEU A 4 -7.74 -62.68 -10.05
N LEU A 5 -7.96 -62.85 -8.74
CA LEU A 5 -8.71 -61.90 -7.92
C LEU A 5 -7.94 -60.58 -7.74
N VAL A 6 -6.61 -60.64 -7.59
CA VAL A 6 -5.76 -59.45 -7.51
C VAL A 6 -5.78 -58.68 -8.84
N VAL A 7 -5.64 -59.37 -9.99
CA VAL A 7 -5.72 -58.73 -11.31
C VAL A 7 -7.08 -58.08 -11.55
N GLY A 8 -8.19 -58.76 -11.22
CA GLY A 8 -9.53 -58.20 -11.30
C GLY A 8 -9.74 -56.93 -10.46
N ALA A 9 -9.25 -56.93 -9.22
CA ALA A 9 -9.30 -55.75 -8.35
C ALA A 9 -8.44 -54.59 -8.89
N THR A 10 -7.26 -54.87 -9.45
CA THR A 10 -6.42 -53.82 -10.05
C THR A 10 -7.02 -53.20 -11.31
N LEU A 11 -7.66 -54.00 -12.16
CA LEU A 11 -8.35 -53.52 -13.37
C LEU A 11 -9.60 -52.69 -13.02
N TRP A 12 -10.38 -53.15 -12.03
CA TRP A 12 -11.53 -52.40 -11.52
C TRP A 12 -11.11 -51.05 -10.90
N ASN A 13 -10.06 -51.05 -10.08
CA ASN A 13 -9.49 -49.81 -9.54
C ASN A 13 -8.90 -48.90 -10.62
N ALA A 14 -8.34 -49.44 -11.71
CA ALA A 14 -7.86 -48.64 -12.83
C ALA A 14 -9.02 -47.99 -13.60
N TYR A 15 -10.05 -48.76 -13.92
CA TYR A 15 -11.26 -48.28 -14.59
C TYR A 15 -11.97 -47.17 -13.78
N HIS A 16 -12.16 -47.37 -12.48
CA HIS A 16 -12.77 -46.34 -11.63
C HIS A 16 -11.94 -45.05 -11.58
N ARG A 17 -10.61 -45.16 -11.49
CA ARG A 17 -9.72 -43.99 -11.55
C ARG A 17 -9.83 -43.24 -12.88
N GLU A 18 -9.95 -43.97 -13.99
CA GLU A 18 -10.14 -43.38 -15.32
C GLU A 18 -11.48 -42.65 -15.43
N GLN A 19 -12.57 -43.23 -14.93
CA GLN A 19 -13.90 -42.59 -14.89
C GLN A 19 -13.89 -41.32 -14.03
N GLU A 20 -13.28 -41.36 -12.85
CA GLU A 20 -13.11 -40.17 -12.02
C GLU A 20 -12.25 -39.08 -12.69
N GLN A 21 -11.25 -39.49 -13.47
CA GLN A 21 -10.41 -38.55 -14.21
C GLN A 21 -11.20 -37.89 -15.35
N LEU A 22 -12.01 -38.64 -16.09
CA LEU A 22 -12.90 -38.11 -17.13
C LEU A 22 -13.88 -37.10 -16.55
N LEU A 23 -14.56 -37.44 -15.45
CA LEU A 23 -15.48 -36.53 -14.78
C LEU A 23 -14.80 -35.23 -14.33
N ARG A 24 -13.59 -35.33 -13.75
CA ARG A 24 -12.78 -34.16 -13.36
C ARG A 24 -12.41 -33.28 -14.56
N ASN A 25 -12.08 -33.89 -15.70
CA ASN A 25 -11.75 -33.16 -16.92
C ASN A 25 -12.98 -32.43 -17.49
N GLU A 26 -14.15 -33.09 -17.50
CA GLU A 26 -15.41 -32.49 -17.94
C GLU A 26 -15.81 -31.31 -17.04
N GLN A 27 -15.70 -31.48 -15.71
CA GLN A 27 -15.96 -30.39 -14.75
C GLN A 27 -15.02 -29.21 -14.97
N ALA A 28 -13.71 -29.45 -15.14
CA ALA A 28 -12.74 -28.38 -15.41
C ALA A 28 -13.03 -27.64 -16.71
N GLN A 29 -13.47 -28.34 -17.76
CA GLN A 29 -13.92 -27.70 -19.01
C GLN A 29 -15.16 -26.83 -18.79
N ALA A 30 -16.16 -27.32 -18.05
CA ALA A 30 -17.36 -26.54 -17.72
C ALA A 30 -17.00 -25.26 -16.94
N THR A 31 -16.14 -25.37 -15.93
CA THR A 31 -15.62 -24.23 -15.15
C THR A 31 -14.91 -23.22 -16.05
N TYR A 32 -14.06 -23.69 -16.99
CA TYR A 32 -13.39 -22.83 -17.95
C TYR A 32 -14.36 -22.03 -18.82
N TRP A 33 -15.40 -22.68 -19.36
CA TRP A 33 -16.40 -21.99 -20.18
C TRP A 33 -17.22 -20.98 -19.37
N GLN A 34 -17.61 -21.35 -18.14
CA GLN A 34 -18.29 -20.43 -17.22
C GLN A 34 -17.41 -19.22 -16.89
N ALA A 35 -16.10 -19.41 -16.73
CA ALA A 35 -15.16 -18.32 -16.51
C ALA A 35 -15.12 -17.36 -17.70
N ARG A 36 -15.14 -17.88 -18.94
CA ARG A 36 -15.17 -17.06 -20.16
C ARG A 36 -16.46 -16.25 -20.28
N GLU A 37 -17.60 -16.86 -20.00
CA GLU A 37 -18.90 -16.16 -19.99
C GLU A 37 -18.89 -15.00 -19.00
N ASN A 38 -18.36 -15.23 -17.79
CA ASN A 38 -18.25 -14.19 -16.78
C ASN A 38 -17.29 -13.07 -17.17
N TYR A 39 -16.17 -13.39 -17.82
CA TYR A 39 -15.30 -12.38 -18.39
C TYR A 39 -16.04 -11.52 -19.44
N LEU A 40 -16.80 -12.14 -20.36
CA LEU A 40 -17.56 -11.41 -21.38
C LEU A 40 -18.66 -10.53 -20.77
N ALA A 41 -19.22 -10.94 -19.63
CA ALA A 41 -20.16 -10.15 -18.85
C ALA A 41 -19.51 -9.02 -18.02
N GLY A 42 -18.18 -8.91 -18.01
CA GLY A 42 -17.43 -7.92 -17.21
C GLY A 42 -17.20 -8.31 -15.75
N ASN A 43 -17.57 -9.53 -15.36
CA ASN A 43 -17.39 -10.09 -14.02
C ASN A 43 -15.97 -10.63 -13.84
N TYR A 44 -14.96 -9.76 -14.00
CA TYR A 44 -13.56 -10.18 -14.08
C TYR A 44 -13.06 -10.92 -12.83
N ALA A 45 -13.38 -10.42 -11.63
CA ALA A 45 -12.94 -11.08 -10.38
C ALA A 45 -13.48 -12.51 -10.26
N TYR A 46 -14.74 -12.72 -10.60
CA TYR A 46 -15.35 -14.04 -10.56
C TYR A 46 -14.83 -14.96 -11.67
N SER A 47 -14.59 -14.42 -12.86
CA SER A 47 -13.91 -15.14 -13.95
C SER A 47 -12.53 -15.64 -13.50
N LEU A 48 -11.72 -14.77 -12.88
CA LEU A 48 -10.38 -15.12 -12.37
C LEU A 48 -10.43 -16.17 -11.26
N ALA A 49 -11.40 -16.07 -10.35
CA ALA A 49 -11.62 -17.08 -9.30
C ALA A 49 -11.92 -18.46 -9.90
N LEU A 50 -12.84 -18.54 -10.88
CA LEU A 50 -13.14 -19.80 -11.58
C LEU A 50 -11.92 -20.39 -12.29
N LEU A 51 -11.10 -19.55 -12.93
CA LEU A 51 -9.87 -20.00 -13.58
C LEU A 51 -8.84 -20.55 -12.58
N GLN A 52 -8.77 -19.97 -11.37
CA GLN A 52 -7.87 -20.42 -10.31
C GLN A 52 -8.29 -21.78 -9.72
N GLU A 53 -9.58 -22.12 -9.76
CA GLU A 53 -10.09 -23.40 -9.27
C GLU A 53 -9.79 -24.58 -10.22
N ILE A 54 -9.39 -24.32 -11.47
CA ILE A 54 -9.09 -25.36 -12.46
C ILE A 54 -7.84 -26.15 -12.05
N PRO A 55 -7.93 -27.48 -11.83
CA PRO A 55 -6.78 -28.24 -11.37
C PRO A 55 -5.69 -28.35 -12.46
N ALA A 56 -4.44 -28.12 -12.07
CA ALA A 56 -3.28 -28.07 -12.97
C ALA A 56 -3.01 -29.37 -13.75
N TYR A 57 -3.52 -30.52 -13.29
CA TYR A 57 -3.37 -31.82 -13.97
C TYR A 57 -4.42 -32.05 -15.08
N THR A 58 -5.39 -31.16 -15.24
CA THR A 58 -6.42 -31.30 -16.26
C THR A 58 -5.91 -30.81 -17.62
N PRO A 59 -6.35 -31.39 -18.75
CA PRO A 59 -5.90 -30.97 -20.08
C PRO A 59 -6.16 -29.49 -20.40
N ILE A 60 -7.20 -28.89 -19.82
CA ILE A 60 -7.59 -27.49 -20.05
C ILE A 60 -6.77 -26.48 -19.23
N ALA A 61 -5.96 -26.93 -18.28
CA ALA A 61 -5.27 -26.06 -17.34
C ALA A 61 -4.32 -25.05 -18.02
N VAL A 62 -3.64 -25.46 -19.10
CA VAL A 62 -2.75 -24.56 -19.85
C VAL A 62 -3.54 -23.43 -20.50
N GLU A 63 -4.66 -23.76 -21.16
CA GLU A 63 -5.54 -22.75 -21.78
C GLU A 63 -6.18 -21.82 -20.73
N ALA A 64 -6.52 -22.36 -19.55
CA ALA A 64 -7.03 -21.56 -18.43
C ALA A 64 -5.99 -20.56 -17.92
N LEU A 65 -4.72 -20.97 -17.79
CA LEU A 65 -3.62 -20.10 -17.38
C LEU A 65 -3.33 -19.03 -18.43
N GLU A 66 -3.27 -19.39 -19.72
CA GLU A 66 -3.10 -18.42 -20.81
C GLU A 66 -4.24 -17.40 -20.84
N TYR A 67 -5.47 -17.85 -20.60
CA TYR A 67 -6.62 -16.98 -20.53
C TYR A 67 -6.57 -16.05 -19.31
N ARG A 68 -6.11 -16.54 -18.15
CA ARG A 68 -5.88 -15.73 -16.94
C ARG A 68 -4.86 -14.63 -17.20
N GLU A 69 -3.72 -14.94 -17.81
CA GLU A 69 -2.69 -13.96 -18.16
C GLU A 69 -3.18 -12.91 -19.17
N LYS A 70 -4.02 -13.34 -20.12
CA LYS A 70 -4.70 -12.41 -21.04
C LYS A 70 -5.58 -11.43 -20.27
N ILE A 71 -6.40 -11.91 -19.32
CA ILE A 71 -7.25 -11.05 -18.49
C ILE A 71 -6.39 -10.07 -17.69
N PHE A 72 -5.29 -10.53 -17.09
CA PHE A 72 -4.39 -9.66 -16.33
C PHE A 72 -3.83 -8.51 -17.16
N THR A 73 -3.32 -8.83 -18.34
CA THR A 73 -2.76 -7.84 -19.27
C THR A 73 -3.83 -6.81 -19.65
N GLU A 74 -5.04 -7.27 -19.99
CA GLU A 74 -6.12 -6.40 -20.41
C GLU A 74 -6.63 -5.49 -19.28
N LEU A 75 -6.77 -6.01 -18.06
CA LEU A 75 -7.19 -5.22 -16.91
C LEU A 75 -6.16 -4.15 -16.56
N GLU A 76 -4.87 -4.48 -16.66
CA GLU A 76 -3.79 -3.51 -16.40
C GLU A 76 -3.79 -2.40 -17.47
N GLU A 77 -3.91 -2.77 -18.74
CA GLU A 77 -3.99 -1.81 -19.85
C GLU A 77 -5.22 -0.91 -19.75
N LYS A 78 -6.40 -1.48 -19.50
CA LYS A 78 -7.63 -0.70 -19.30
C LYS A 78 -7.50 0.22 -18.09
N GLY A 79 -7.04 -0.29 -16.95
CA GLY A 79 -6.81 0.49 -15.74
C GLY A 79 -5.86 1.66 -15.99
N PHE A 80 -4.74 1.41 -16.69
CA PHE A 80 -3.82 2.45 -17.14
C PHE A 80 -4.51 3.53 -17.97
N TRP A 81 -5.29 3.16 -18.99
CA TRP A 81 -5.96 4.15 -19.84
C TRP A 81 -7.07 4.93 -19.13
N HIS A 82 -7.79 4.29 -18.20
CA HIS A 82 -8.74 4.99 -17.34
C HIS A 82 -8.03 6.02 -16.45
N TYR A 83 -6.88 5.67 -15.86
CA TYR A 83 -6.06 6.59 -15.09
C TYR A 83 -5.63 7.82 -15.91
N GLN A 84 -5.10 7.60 -17.12
CA GLN A 84 -4.65 8.68 -18.01
C GLN A 84 -5.78 9.63 -18.42
N ARG A 85 -7.03 9.15 -18.44
CA ARG A 85 -8.22 9.95 -18.77
C ARG A 85 -8.86 10.61 -17.55
N GLY A 86 -8.28 10.48 -16.36
CA GLY A 86 -8.86 10.97 -15.11
C GLY A 86 -10.08 10.17 -14.62
N GLN A 87 -10.34 9.01 -15.20
CA GLN A 87 -11.43 8.11 -14.82
C GLN A 87 -10.97 7.23 -13.65
N TYR A 88 -10.68 7.86 -12.52
CA TYR A 88 -10.01 7.21 -11.38
C TYR A 88 -10.85 6.09 -10.75
N GLU A 89 -12.17 6.18 -10.78
CA GLU A 89 -13.05 5.14 -10.23
C GLU A 89 -12.90 3.81 -10.98
N GLU A 90 -12.95 3.85 -12.31
CA GLU A 90 -12.75 2.64 -13.14
C GLU A 90 -11.30 2.14 -13.09
N SER A 91 -10.33 3.06 -13.07
CA SER A 91 -8.93 2.72 -12.85
C SER A 91 -8.75 1.93 -11.56
N ALA A 92 -9.23 2.47 -10.43
CA ALA A 92 -9.13 1.84 -9.13
C ALA A 92 -9.84 0.48 -9.10
N ARG A 93 -11.07 0.40 -9.65
CA ARG A 93 -11.83 -0.85 -9.69
C ARG A 93 -11.09 -1.96 -10.43
N LEU A 94 -10.58 -1.70 -11.63
CA LEU A 94 -9.88 -2.70 -12.45
C LEU A 94 -8.53 -3.10 -11.85
N LEU A 95 -7.76 -2.13 -11.38
CA LEU A 95 -6.43 -2.38 -10.80
C LEU A 95 -6.52 -3.05 -9.41
N GLN A 96 -7.58 -2.81 -8.64
CA GLN A 96 -7.79 -3.51 -7.37
C GLN A 96 -8.00 -5.02 -7.59
N ILE A 97 -8.75 -5.38 -8.64
CA ILE A 97 -8.94 -6.80 -9.00
C ILE A 97 -7.58 -7.47 -9.23
N LEU A 98 -6.62 -6.78 -9.84
CA LEU A 98 -5.26 -7.31 -10.04
C LEU A 98 -4.46 -7.38 -8.74
N ALA A 99 -4.55 -6.36 -7.89
CA ALA A 99 -3.87 -6.33 -6.61
C ALA A 99 -4.30 -7.47 -5.66
N ASP A 100 -5.53 -7.98 -5.83
CA ASP A 100 -6.08 -9.09 -5.05
C ASP A 100 -5.63 -10.48 -5.54
N GLN A 101 -4.91 -10.58 -6.67
CA GLN A 101 -4.63 -11.85 -7.37
C GLN A 101 -3.26 -12.47 -7.10
N ASP A 102 -2.55 -12.00 -6.06
CA ASP A 102 -1.16 -12.37 -5.74
C ASP A 102 -0.24 -12.35 -6.97
N ILE A 103 -0.46 -11.38 -7.87
CA ILE A 103 0.38 -11.20 -9.05
C ILE A 103 1.74 -10.63 -8.64
N ASN A 104 2.76 -10.88 -9.48
CA ASN A 104 4.07 -10.26 -9.31
C ASN A 104 3.93 -8.75 -9.11
N TYR A 105 4.62 -8.22 -8.10
CA TYR A 105 4.54 -6.80 -7.77
C TYR A 105 4.96 -5.93 -8.95
N LYS A 106 4.04 -5.06 -9.40
CA LYS A 106 4.28 -4.08 -10.47
C LYS A 106 4.19 -2.67 -9.90
N PRO A 107 5.31 -2.02 -9.53
CA PRO A 107 5.29 -0.73 -8.84
C PRO A 107 4.45 0.34 -9.55
N ALA A 108 4.55 0.42 -10.88
CA ALA A 108 3.80 1.39 -11.67
C ALA A 108 2.28 1.15 -11.65
N MET A 109 1.84 -0.11 -11.58
CA MET A 109 0.42 -0.46 -11.46
C MET A 109 -0.10 -0.05 -10.07
N PHE A 110 0.61 -0.44 -9.01
CA PHE A 110 0.25 -0.10 -7.64
C PHE A 110 0.24 1.41 -7.39
N ALA A 111 1.21 2.15 -7.93
CA ALA A 111 1.24 3.61 -7.87
C ALA A 111 -0.02 4.24 -8.47
N ARG A 112 -0.52 3.70 -9.60
CA ARG A 112 -1.76 4.17 -10.23
C ARG A 112 -2.99 3.80 -9.42
N LEU A 113 -3.04 2.60 -8.85
CA LEU A 113 -4.14 2.17 -7.97
C LEU A 113 -4.24 3.10 -6.75
N VAL A 114 -3.13 3.29 -6.04
CA VAL A 114 -3.03 4.19 -4.89
C VAL A 114 -3.43 5.61 -5.28
N ALA A 115 -2.81 6.18 -6.33
CA ALA A 115 -3.12 7.53 -6.77
C ALA A 115 -4.59 7.69 -7.18
N SER A 116 -5.19 6.66 -7.79
CA SER A 116 -6.62 6.68 -8.15
C SER A 116 -7.50 6.80 -6.91
N TYR A 117 -7.24 6.02 -5.86
CA TYR A 117 -8.00 6.13 -4.62
C TYR A 117 -7.75 7.44 -3.87
N GLU A 118 -6.51 7.94 -3.83
CA GLU A 118 -6.19 9.23 -3.19
C GLU A 118 -6.86 10.41 -3.90
N LEU A 119 -6.86 10.42 -5.24
CA LEU A 119 -7.52 11.47 -6.04
C LEU A 119 -9.04 11.44 -5.89
N LEU A 120 -9.63 10.27 -5.62
CA LEU A 120 -11.04 10.12 -5.27
C LEU A 120 -11.34 10.44 -3.81
N GLN A 121 -10.33 10.68 -2.97
CA GLN A 121 -10.45 10.76 -1.51
C GLN A 121 -11.15 9.52 -0.91
N ASN A 122 -11.03 8.37 -1.59
CA ASN A 122 -11.57 7.10 -1.11
C ASN A 122 -10.54 6.45 -0.19
N TYR A 123 -10.56 6.85 1.08
CA TYR A 123 -9.56 6.43 2.07
C TYR A 123 -9.62 4.94 2.38
N GLU A 124 -10.80 4.31 2.36
CA GLU A 124 -10.93 2.87 2.55
C GLU A 124 -10.26 2.09 1.41
N GLY A 125 -10.45 2.53 0.16
CA GLY A 125 -9.76 1.97 -1.01
C GLY A 125 -8.26 2.22 -0.94
N ALA A 126 -7.83 3.43 -0.58
CA ALA A 126 -6.42 3.76 -0.43
C ALA A 126 -5.74 2.87 0.62
N ILE A 127 -6.40 2.62 1.76
CA ILE A 127 -5.90 1.69 2.79
C ILE A 127 -5.66 0.30 2.18
N ARG A 128 -6.66 -0.29 1.52
CA ARG A 128 -6.50 -1.61 0.89
C ARG A 128 -5.38 -1.64 -0.16
N ALA A 129 -5.24 -0.57 -0.95
CA ALA A 129 -4.19 -0.46 -1.94
C ALA A 129 -2.80 -0.40 -1.29
N TYR A 130 -2.62 0.42 -0.25
CA TYR A 130 -1.36 0.50 0.51
C TYR A 130 -1.04 -0.80 1.24
N GLU A 131 -2.03 -1.47 1.83
CA GLU A 131 -1.85 -2.81 2.42
C GLU A 131 -1.38 -3.81 1.37
N SER A 132 -1.92 -3.75 0.16
CA SER A 132 -1.48 -4.60 -0.96
C SER A 132 -0.04 -4.30 -1.36
N VAL A 133 0.38 -3.03 -1.36
CA VAL A 133 1.78 -2.63 -1.55
C VAL A 133 2.66 -3.20 -0.44
N ILE A 134 2.25 -3.12 0.83
CA ILE A 134 3.05 -3.63 1.96
C ILE A 134 3.15 -5.16 1.92
N ARG A 135 2.09 -5.87 1.52
CA ARG A 135 2.15 -7.33 1.35
C ARG A 135 3.16 -7.73 0.28
N ALA A 136 3.18 -6.99 -0.84
CA ALA A 136 4.05 -7.26 -1.96
C ALA A 136 5.50 -6.80 -1.74
N GLU A 137 5.69 -5.65 -1.11
CA GLU A 137 6.99 -5.05 -0.76
C GLU A 137 7.01 -4.67 0.74
N PRO A 138 7.35 -5.64 1.61
CA PRO A 138 7.26 -5.45 3.06
C PRO A 138 8.14 -4.34 3.62
N ARG A 139 9.19 -3.90 2.91
CA ARG A 139 10.10 -2.84 3.38
C ARG A 139 9.72 -1.44 2.88
N THR A 140 8.50 -1.24 2.37
CA THR A 140 8.05 0.08 1.87
C THR A 140 7.71 1.04 3.02
N ILE A 141 8.57 2.02 3.28
CA ILE A 141 8.37 3.07 4.30
C ILE A 141 7.25 4.04 3.89
N GLU A 142 7.22 4.44 2.61
CA GLU A 142 6.25 5.43 2.11
C GLU A 142 4.80 4.97 2.29
N ALA A 143 4.48 3.72 1.96
CA ALA A 143 3.15 3.15 2.10
C ALA A 143 2.68 3.17 3.57
N ARG A 144 3.57 2.89 4.52
CA ARG A 144 3.26 2.93 5.96
C ARG A 144 3.02 4.35 6.44
N ASN A 145 3.83 5.31 6.02
CA ASN A 145 3.61 6.72 6.34
C ASN A 145 2.25 7.20 5.85
N ARG A 146 1.87 6.81 4.62
CA ARG A 146 0.58 7.18 4.03
C ARG A 146 -0.59 6.54 4.76
N LEU A 147 -0.51 5.26 5.10
CA LEU A 147 -1.50 4.60 5.97
C LEU A 147 -1.63 5.31 7.32
N ALA A 148 -0.51 5.59 7.97
CA ALA A 148 -0.49 6.27 9.27
C ALA A 148 -1.14 7.67 9.18
N ALA A 149 -0.83 8.43 8.14
CA ALA A 149 -1.44 9.73 7.87
C ALA A 149 -2.95 9.60 7.66
N ILE A 150 -3.42 8.62 6.90
CA ILE A 150 -4.86 8.38 6.68
C ILE A 150 -5.56 8.10 8.02
N TYR A 151 -5.03 7.21 8.85
CA TYR A 151 -5.61 6.91 10.17
C TYR A 151 -5.64 8.13 11.10
N ALA A 152 -4.55 8.89 11.15
CA ALA A 152 -4.46 10.08 12.00
C ALA A 152 -5.39 11.21 11.53
N GLU A 153 -5.43 11.49 10.22
CA GLU A 153 -6.07 12.70 9.69
C GLU A 153 -7.55 12.50 9.34
N HIS A 154 -7.93 11.31 8.84
CA HIS A 154 -9.30 11.05 8.41
C HIS A 154 -10.12 10.32 9.45
N TYR A 155 -9.50 9.40 10.21
CA TYR A 155 -10.21 8.60 11.21
C TYR A 155 -9.96 9.08 12.65
N GLY A 156 -8.95 9.92 12.89
CA GLY A 156 -8.52 10.30 14.23
C GLY A 156 -8.03 9.11 15.08
N ASP A 157 -7.71 7.99 14.44
CA ASP A 157 -7.24 6.76 15.08
C ASP A 157 -5.72 6.86 15.27
N PHE A 158 -5.32 7.59 16.32
CA PHE A 158 -3.92 7.83 16.61
C PHE A 158 -3.17 6.57 17.04
N ASP A 159 -3.86 5.57 17.59
CA ASP A 159 -3.27 4.30 17.98
C ASP A 159 -2.81 3.51 16.75
N LYS A 160 -3.70 3.34 15.75
CA LYS A 160 -3.31 2.71 14.47
C LYS A 160 -2.27 3.55 13.71
N ALA A 161 -2.42 4.87 13.72
CA ALA A 161 -1.43 5.74 13.09
C ALA A 161 -0.03 5.52 13.70
N MET A 162 0.06 5.44 15.03
CA MET A 162 1.32 5.19 15.71
C MET A 162 1.91 3.82 15.35
N GLN A 163 1.09 2.76 15.30
CA GLN A 163 1.56 1.43 14.89
C GLN A 163 2.24 1.45 13.51
N TYR A 164 1.65 2.11 12.53
CA TYR A 164 2.24 2.20 11.19
C TYR A 164 3.48 3.11 11.15
N TYR A 165 3.49 4.21 11.89
CA TYR A 165 4.69 5.06 11.99
C TYR A 165 5.84 4.37 12.74
N GLU A 166 5.57 3.57 13.75
CA GLU A 166 6.58 2.78 14.46
C GLU A 166 7.22 1.76 13.53
N GLN A 167 6.42 1.00 12.77
CA GLN A 167 6.95 0.09 11.75
C GLN A 167 7.80 0.81 10.69
N ALA A 168 7.36 2.00 10.24
CA ALA A 168 8.14 2.80 9.30
C ALA A 168 9.46 3.30 9.90
N SER A 169 9.45 3.70 11.18
CA SER A 169 10.62 4.15 11.93
C SER A 169 11.63 3.02 12.13
N GLU A 170 11.16 1.81 12.46
CA GLU A 170 12.00 0.62 12.55
C GLU A 170 12.74 0.35 11.24
N LEU A 171 12.04 0.39 10.10
CA LEU A 171 12.65 0.21 8.78
C LEU A 171 13.68 1.29 8.46
N VAL A 172 13.39 2.56 8.75
CA VAL A 172 14.34 3.67 8.56
C VAL A 172 15.60 3.47 9.42
N ILE A 173 15.42 3.09 10.68
CA ILE A 173 16.54 2.83 11.61
C ILE A 173 17.38 1.65 11.11
N GLU A 174 16.75 0.58 10.63
CA GLU A 174 17.46 -0.56 10.04
C GLU A 174 18.27 -0.16 8.81
N GLU A 175 17.66 0.58 7.87
CA GLU A 175 18.34 1.08 6.68
C GLU A 175 19.54 1.96 7.04
N TYR A 176 19.35 2.88 7.97
CA TYR A 176 20.41 3.75 8.45
C TYR A 176 21.53 2.99 9.16
N LYS A 177 21.20 2.02 10.02
CA LYS A 177 22.22 1.18 10.66
C LYS A 177 22.97 0.32 9.66
N SER A 178 22.28 -0.22 8.66
CA SER A 178 22.89 -1.02 7.61
C SER A 178 23.88 -0.20 6.78
N GLN A 179 23.51 1.03 6.43
CA GLN A 179 24.33 1.90 5.58
C GLN A 179 25.43 2.66 6.35
N TYR A 180 25.16 3.10 7.57
CA TYR A 180 26.00 4.05 8.32
C TYR A 180 26.49 3.51 9.68
N GLY A 181 26.09 2.29 10.07
CA GLY A 181 26.44 1.68 11.35
C GLY A 181 25.65 2.23 12.54
N ASN A 182 26.00 1.80 13.76
CA ASN A 182 25.28 2.19 14.99
C ASN A 182 25.37 3.69 15.32
N ALA A 183 26.33 4.41 14.72
CA ALA A 183 26.47 5.85 14.86
C ALA A 183 25.69 6.65 13.79
N TYR A 184 24.72 6.02 13.10
CA TYR A 184 23.97 6.63 12.00
C TYR A 184 23.40 8.02 12.31
N ALA A 185 23.01 8.29 13.56
CA ALA A 185 22.51 9.58 14.00
C ALA A 185 23.49 10.76 13.79
N LEU A 186 24.79 10.47 13.63
CA LEU A 186 25.84 11.46 13.38
C LEU A 186 26.37 11.43 11.95
N THR A 187 26.11 10.36 11.20
CA THR A 187 26.78 10.07 9.93
C THR A 187 25.84 10.01 8.73
N VAL A 188 24.53 9.91 8.97
CA VAL A 188 23.52 9.95 7.89
C VAL A 188 23.64 11.26 7.12
N ASN A 189 23.63 11.15 5.79
CA ASN A 189 23.65 12.32 4.93
C ASN A 189 22.20 12.71 4.55
N PRO A 190 21.66 13.82 5.09
CA PRO A 190 20.25 14.19 4.87
C PRO A 190 19.94 14.46 3.39
N GLY A 191 20.91 14.92 2.60
CA GLY A 191 20.75 15.16 1.16
C GLY A 191 20.61 13.88 0.31
N LYS A 192 20.79 12.70 0.91
CA LYS A 192 20.64 11.40 0.22
C LYS A 192 19.51 10.54 0.78
N THR A 193 18.79 11.00 1.80
CA THR A 193 17.68 10.24 2.37
C THR A 193 16.43 10.39 1.49
N PRO A 194 15.58 9.36 1.34
CA PRO A 194 14.28 9.50 0.70
C PRO A 194 13.37 10.52 1.42
N ASP A 195 12.47 11.16 0.67
CA ASP A 195 11.51 12.11 1.23
C ASP A 195 10.54 11.46 2.22
N SER A 196 10.26 10.16 2.07
CA SER A 196 9.46 9.40 3.02
C SER A 196 10.05 9.41 4.43
N HIS A 197 11.37 9.55 4.60
CA HIS A 197 11.98 9.59 5.93
C HIS A 197 11.67 10.92 6.62
N TYR A 198 11.69 12.01 5.86
CA TYR A 198 11.23 13.31 6.34
C TYR A 198 9.73 13.31 6.67
N GLN A 199 8.91 12.79 5.76
CA GLN A 199 7.45 12.70 5.94
C GLN A 199 7.07 11.88 7.17
N LEU A 200 7.79 10.78 7.44
CA LEU A 200 7.64 9.99 8.66
C LEU A 200 7.81 10.85 9.91
N HIS A 201 8.90 11.62 10.00
CA HIS A 201 9.18 12.43 11.18
C HIS A 201 8.19 13.59 11.34
N CYS A 202 7.72 14.20 10.25
CA CYS A 202 6.64 15.17 10.30
C CYS A 202 5.32 14.54 10.77
N GLY A 203 4.98 13.35 10.27
CA GLY A 203 3.78 12.60 10.64
C GLY A 203 3.79 12.20 12.12
N LEU A 204 4.90 11.64 12.60
CA LEU A 204 5.13 11.34 14.01
C LEU A 204 4.99 12.59 14.89
N ALA A 205 5.63 13.70 14.50
CA ALA A 205 5.52 14.96 15.25
C ALA A 205 4.07 15.43 15.35
N LYS A 206 3.31 15.39 14.24
CA LYS A 206 1.89 15.77 14.21
C LYS A 206 1.06 14.91 15.16
N VAL A 207 1.24 13.58 15.14
CA VAL A 207 0.51 12.67 16.03
C VAL A 207 0.93 12.85 17.49
N TYR A 208 2.22 13.01 17.78
CA TYR A 208 2.68 13.26 19.15
C TYR A 208 2.14 14.58 19.72
N LEU A 209 2.08 15.65 18.92
CA LEU A 209 1.46 16.91 19.34
C LEU A 209 -0.02 16.73 19.63
N ALA A 210 -0.76 16.04 18.76
CA ALA A 210 -2.18 15.75 18.98
C ALA A 210 -2.44 14.95 20.27
N GLN A 211 -1.48 14.11 20.69
CA GLN A 211 -1.54 13.33 21.93
C GLN A 211 -0.90 14.03 23.15
N GLY A 212 -0.40 15.27 23.01
CA GLY A 212 0.31 15.98 24.09
C GLY A 212 1.68 15.40 24.47
N MET A 213 2.25 14.52 23.64
CA MET A 213 3.54 13.87 23.84
C MET A 213 4.69 14.79 23.42
N HIS A 214 4.86 15.91 24.12
CA HIS A 214 5.75 17.01 23.70
C HIS A 214 7.23 16.60 23.56
N TYR A 215 7.73 15.70 24.41
CA TYR A 215 9.14 15.25 24.33
C TYR A 215 9.41 14.47 23.05
N GLN A 216 8.52 13.53 22.70
CA GLN A 216 8.60 12.75 21.47
C GLN A 216 8.39 13.63 20.24
N ALA A 217 7.47 14.60 20.32
CA ALA A 217 7.27 15.59 19.26
C ALA A 217 8.55 16.38 18.98
N ASP A 218 9.24 16.88 20.00
CA ASP A 218 10.51 17.62 19.85
C ASP A 218 11.60 16.77 19.19
N ALA A 219 11.69 15.48 19.54
CA ALA A 219 12.64 14.57 18.93
C ALA A 219 12.34 14.34 17.44
N ALA A 220 11.08 14.12 17.09
CA ALA A 220 10.65 13.95 15.70
C ALA A 220 10.87 15.24 14.88
N LEU A 221 10.57 16.41 15.43
CA LEU A 221 10.79 17.70 14.78
C LEU A 221 12.28 17.98 14.53
N LYS A 222 13.17 17.62 15.46
CA LYS A 222 14.63 17.75 15.26
C LYS A 222 15.09 16.92 14.06
N TRP A 223 14.62 15.69 13.94
CA TRP A 223 14.91 14.85 12.78
C TRP A 223 14.33 15.42 11.48
N ALA A 224 13.08 15.89 11.50
CA ALA A 224 12.47 16.50 10.31
C ALA A 224 13.26 17.72 9.82
N LEU A 225 13.66 18.63 10.74
CA LEU A 225 14.48 19.81 10.42
C LEU A 225 15.89 19.44 9.95
N PHE A 226 16.49 18.38 10.50
CA PHE A 226 17.79 17.89 10.07
C PHE A 226 17.74 17.29 8.66
N LEU A 227 16.68 16.52 8.34
CA LEU A 227 16.52 15.87 7.04
C LEU A 227 16.16 16.85 5.93
N ARG A 228 15.28 17.81 6.21
CA ARG A 228 14.84 18.84 5.25
C ARG A 228 14.72 20.20 5.96
N PRO A 229 15.83 20.95 6.11
CA PRO A 229 15.82 22.27 6.76
C PRO A 229 15.16 23.37 5.93
N ASP A 230 14.90 23.13 4.65
CA ASP A 230 14.29 24.10 3.75
C ASP A 230 12.77 23.89 3.60
N GLU A 231 12.24 22.77 4.10
CA GLU A 231 10.81 22.46 4.03
C GLU A 231 10.03 23.13 5.18
N PRO A 232 8.85 23.72 4.91
CA PRO A 232 8.17 24.55 5.89
C PRO A 232 7.45 23.76 6.99
N MET A 233 7.08 22.50 6.76
CA MET A 233 6.19 21.74 7.66
C MET A 233 6.78 21.57 9.06
N ALA A 234 8.08 21.27 9.18
CA ALA A 234 8.71 21.07 10.49
C ALA A 234 8.75 22.37 11.31
N TYR A 235 8.98 23.52 10.67
CA TYR A 235 8.87 24.83 11.33
C TYR A 235 7.43 25.14 11.74
N TYR A 236 6.46 24.83 10.89
CA TYR A 236 5.05 25.03 11.20
C TYR A 236 4.63 24.25 12.46
N LEU A 237 4.96 22.95 12.50
CA LEU A 237 4.68 22.08 13.66
C LEU A 237 5.46 22.51 14.91
N MET A 238 6.70 22.98 14.77
CA MET A 238 7.47 23.56 15.88
C MET A 238 6.77 24.81 16.44
N GLY A 239 6.16 25.64 15.59
CA GLY A 239 5.37 26.78 16.04
C GLY A 239 4.16 26.36 16.88
N ILE A 240 3.45 25.30 16.47
CA ILE A 240 2.34 24.73 17.25
C ILE A 240 2.84 24.26 18.62
N ARG A 241 3.91 23.44 18.64
CA ARG A 241 4.55 22.96 19.87
C ARG A 241 4.86 24.13 20.81
N GLN A 242 5.55 25.17 20.32
CA GLN A 242 5.97 26.29 21.17
C GLN A 242 4.79 27.06 21.74
N ARG A 243 3.70 27.19 20.98
CA ARG A 243 2.46 27.78 21.48
C ARG A 243 1.84 26.94 22.60
N GLU A 244 1.77 25.62 22.45
CA GLU A 244 1.28 24.71 23.51
C GLU A 244 2.13 24.80 24.78
N ALA A 245 3.43 25.02 24.63
CA ALA A 245 4.36 25.27 25.74
C ALA A 245 4.23 26.69 26.34
N GLY A 246 3.31 27.53 25.86
CA GLY A 246 3.11 28.92 26.32
C GLY A 246 4.16 29.91 25.81
N ASN A 247 5.09 29.50 24.95
CA ASN A 247 6.13 30.36 24.39
C ASN A 247 5.68 30.96 23.04
N LEU A 248 4.81 31.97 23.12
CA LEU A 248 4.26 32.62 21.94
C LEU A 248 5.33 33.27 21.06
N ALA A 249 6.36 33.88 21.65
CA ALA A 249 7.44 34.50 20.89
C ALA A 249 8.19 33.49 20.02
N ALA A 250 8.52 32.31 20.58
CA ALA A 250 9.13 31.23 19.82
C ALA A 250 8.17 30.64 18.77
N ALA A 251 6.87 30.56 19.07
CA ALA A 251 5.87 30.11 18.11
C ALA A 251 5.83 31.02 16.86
N CYS A 252 5.74 32.33 17.08
CA CYS A 252 5.75 33.35 16.04
C CYS A 252 7.03 33.32 15.20
N TYR A 253 8.19 33.14 15.85
CA TYR A 253 9.45 32.97 15.12
C TYR A 253 9.40 31.77 14.16
N ASN A 254 8.92 30.62 14.64
CA ASN A 254 8.87 29.40 13.83
C ASN A 254 7.84 29.50 12.69
N TRP A 255 6.67 30.08 12.93
CA TRP A 255 5.71 30.31 11.83
C TRP A 255 6.23 31.29 10.79
N LYS A 256 7.00 32.31 11.19
CA LYS A 256 7.68 33.20 10.23
C LYS A 256 8.70 32.44 9.37
N GLN A 257 9.44 31.50 9.96
CA GLN A 257 10.34 30.63 9.21
C GLN A 257 9.59 29.73 8.22
N ALA A 258 8.43 29.19 8.62
CA ALA A 258 7.60 28.35 7.78
C ALA A 258 6.94 29.14 6.62
N GLU A 259 6.41 30.34 6.89
CA GLU A 259 5.81 31.22 5.88
C GLU A 259 6.85 31.66 4.84
N GLY A 260 8.06 32.05 5.28
CA GLY A 260 9.17 32.38 4.38
C GLY A 260 9.63 31.22 3.48
N ARG A 261 9.24 29.98 3.82
CA ARG A 261 9.46 28.75 3.04
C ARG A 261 8.20 28.28 2.29
N GLY A 262 7.18 29.13 2.19
CA GLY A 262 5.99 28.90 1.37
C GLY A 262 4.79 28.28 2.10
N SER A 263 4.78 28.16 3.43
CA SER A 263 3.58 27.71 4.15
C SER A 263 2.56 28.82 4.32
N ALA A 264 1.47 28.74 3.55
CA ALA A 264 0.31 29.62 3.71
C ALA A 264 -0.35 29.47 5.10
N GLN A 265 -0.45 28.22 5.60
CA GLN A 265 -1.02 27.93 6.91
C GLN A 265 -0.25 28.63 8.03
N ALA A 266 1.08 28.74 7.93
CA ALA A 266 1.87 29.47 8.90
C ALA A 266 1.59 30.98 8.88
N GLY A 267 1.35 31.56 7.69
CA GLY A 267 0.92 32.95 7.53
C GLY A 267 -0.39 33.26 8.25
N ASP A 268 -1.38 32.36 8.14
CA ASP A 268 -2.65 32.48 8.85
C ASP A 268 -2.45 32.50 10.38
N PHE A 269 -1.56 31.64 10.89
CA PHE A 269 -1.22 31.60 12.32
C PHE A 269 -0.49 32.86 12.79
N LEU A 270 0.43 33.41 11.99
CA LEU A 270 1.08 34.69 12.30
C LEU A 270 0.06 35.82 12.40
N ALA A 271 -0.82 35.92 11.41
CA ALA A 271 -1.86 36.95 11.35
C ALA A 271 -2.84 36.86 12.53
N THR A 272 -3.02 35.66 13.10
CA THR A 272 -3.94 35.39 14.22
C THR A 272 -3.30 35.61 15.58
N TYR A 273 -2.06 35.15 15.77
CA TYR A 273 -1.45 35.01 17.10
C TYR A 273 -0.29 35.97 17.37
N CYS A 274 0.30 36.61 16.36
CA CYS A 274 1.59 37.29 16.45
C CYS A 274 1.54 38.80 16.18
N ARG A 275 0.39 39.43 16.46
CA ARG A 275 0.17 40.88 16.30
C ARG A 275 0.78 41.68 17.44
#